data_AF-A0A2V6NBA3-F1
#
_entry.id   AF-A0A2V6NBA3-F1
#
_cell.length_a   1.000
_cell.length_b   1.000
_cell.length_c   1.000
_cell.angle_alpha   90.00
_cell.angle_beta   90.00
_cell.angle_gamma   90.00
#
_symmetry.space_group_name_H-M   'P 1'
#
loop_
_entity.id
_entity.type
_entity.pdbx_description
1 polymer ?
#
loop_
_entity_poly.entity_id
_entity_poly.type
_entity_poly.pdbx_seq_one_letter_code
_entity_poly.pdbx_strand_id
1 'polypeptide(L)'
;MSRYVLHWLDVFGGRASEVIGYGTLDEAAHSIYFTFSNPDGQFMNVYAFDPATKNWTSVMRQKSKGPWSLFAEDKFTPLASKP
;
A
#
# COMPACT_ATOMS: atom_id res chain seq x y z
N MET A 1 22.24 -1.76 0.29
CA MET A 1 21.05 -0.96 -0.09
C MET A 1 19.84 -1.64 0.49
N SER A 2 19.04 -0.95 1.30
CA SER A 2 17.78 -1.47 1.83
C SER A 2 16.66 -1.19 0.84
N ARG A 3 15.73 -2.13 0.66
CA ARG A 3 14.57 -1.98 -0.23
C ARG A 3 13.30 -2.32 0.54
N TYR A 4 12.28 -1.49 0.39
CA TYR A 4 10.95 -1.80 0.91
C TYR A 4 10.24 -2.74 -0.06
N VAL A 5 9.69 -3.81 0.50
CA VAL A 5 8.98 -4.86 -0.25
C VAL A 5 7.63 -5.10 0.42
N LEU A 6 6.59 -5.29 -0.38
CA LEU A 6 5.25 -5.63 0.07
C LEU A 6 4.72 -6.84 -0.68
N HIS A 7 4.32 -7.85 0.08
CA HIS A 7 3.53 -8.98 -0.42
C HIS A 7 2.08 -8.79 0.00
N TRP A 8 1.17 -8.74 -0.96
CA TRP A 8 -0.26 -8.69 -0.68
C TRP A 8 -0.80 -10.10 -0.54
N LEU A 9 -1.44 -10.38 0.59
CA LEU A 9 -2.09 -11.66 0.87
C LEU A 9 -3.56 -11.37 1.16
N ASP A 10 -4.43 -11.71 0.21
CA ASP A 10 -5.86 -11.54 0.34
C ASP A 10 -6.61 -12.84 -0.01
N VAL A 11 -7.93 -12.75 -0.13
CA VAL A 11 -8.82 -13.89 -0.41
C VAL A 11 -8.54 -14.55 -1.77
N PHE A 12 -7.79 -13.91 -2.68
CA PHE A 12 -7.40 -14.50 -3.97
C PHE A 12 -6.25 -15.52 -3.83
N GLY A 13 -5.67 -15.65 -2.62
CA GLY A 13 -4.75 -16.72 -2.24
C GLY A 13 -3.31 -16.50 -2.70
N GLY A 14 -2.45 -17.50 -2.43
CA GLY A 14 -1.00 -17.37 -2.56
C GLY A 14 -0.48 -17.08 -3.98
N ARG A 15 -1.26 -17.35 -5.03
CA ARG A 15 -0.84 -17.02 -6.40
C ARG A 15 -0.88 -15.52 -6.67
N ALA A 16 -1.85 -14.81 -6.09
CA ALA A 16 -1.92 -13.35 -6.22
C ALA A 16 -0.78 -12.65 -5.46
N SER A 17 -0.23 -13.31 -4.43
CA SER A 17 0.88 -12.77 -3.61
C SER A 17 2.27 -12.99 -4.20
N GLU A 18 2.38 -13.70 -5.34
CA GLU A 18 3.63 -13.86 -6.09
C GLU A 18 4.11 -12.54 -6.69
N VAL A 19 3.19 -11.60 -6.97
CA VAL A 19 3.59 -10.28 -7.46
C VAL A 19 4.09 -9.43 -6.29
N ILE A 20 5.37 -9.08 -6.39
CA ILE A 20 6.07 -8.32 -5.36
C ILE A 20 5.90 -6.82 -5.62
N GLY A 21 5.40 -6.11 -4.61
CA GLY A 21 5.36 -4.65 -4.58
C GLY A 21 6.70 -4.08 -4.15
N TYR A 22 7.19 -3.08 -4.86
CA TYR A 22 8.44 -2.39 -4.50
C TYR A 22 8.16 -0.96 -4.07
N GLY A 23 8.68 -0.62 -2.88
CA GLY A 23 8.42 0.64 -2.22
C GLY A 23 9.50 1.70 -2.47
N THR A 24 9.07 2.92 -2.73
CA THR A 24 9.89 4.14 -2.69
C THR A 24 9.49 4.97 -1.48
N LEU A 25 10.44 5.29 -0.61
CA LEU A 25 10.23 6.14 0.56
C LEU A 25 10.21 7.61 0.12
N ASP A 26 9.22 8.36 0.61
CA ASP A 26 9.17 9.82 0.61
C ASP A 26 9.20 10.28 2.07
N GLU A 27 10.38 10.72 2.51
CA GLU A 27 10.59 11.14 3.90
C GLU A 27 9.83 12.42 4.24
N ALA A 28 9.71 13.36 3.30
CA ALA A 28 9.05 14.64 3.51
C ALA A 28 7.53 14.47 3.66
N ALA A 29 6.95 13.54 2.91
CA ALA A 29 5.54 13.19 3.00
C ALA A 29 5.24 12.11 4.05
N HIS A 30 6.25 11.61 4.77
CA HIS A 30 6.12 10.48 5.70
C HIS A 30 5.39 9.27 5.08
N SER A 31 5.75 8.92 3.85
CA SER A 31 5.02 7.91 3.08
C SER A 31 5.91 6.94 2.32
N ILE A 32 5.35 5.77 2.00
CA ILE A 32 5.98 4.77 1.15
C ILE A 32 5.02 4.44 0.01
N TYR A 33 5.51 4.58 -1.22
CA TYR A 33 4.76 4.29 -2.44
C TYR A 33 5.16 2.92 -2.98
N PHE A 34 4.26 1.94 -2.87
CA PHE A 34 4.44 0.63 -3.48
C PHE A 34 3.82 0.59 -4.87
N THR A 35 4.57 0.04 -5.82
CA THR A 35 4.11 -0.24 -7.19
C THR A 35 4.20 -1.73 -7.48
N PHE A 36 3.17 -2.26 -8.14
CA PHE A 36 3.04 -3.67 -8.51
C PHE A 36 2.85 -3.78 -10.02
N SER A 37 3.59 -4.68 -10.65
CA SER A 37 3.49 -4.97 -12.08
C SER A 37 2.70 -6.25 -12.28
N ASN A 38 1.36 -6.18 -12.16
CA ASN A 38 0.51 -7.33 -12.38
C ASN A 38 0.36 -7.59 -13.91
N PRO A 39 0.17 -8.85 -14.34
CA PRO A 39 -0.02 -9.17 -15.76
C PRO A 39 -1.24 -8.49 -16.40
N ASP A 40 -2.25 -8.17 -15.60
CA ASP A 40 -3.57 -7.68 -16.00
C ASP A 40 -3.77 -6.17 -15.76
N GLY A 41 -2.78 -5.49 -15.18
CA GLY A 41 -2.86 -4.07 -14.90
C GLY A 41 -1.79 -3.56 -13.95
N GLN A 42 -1.83 -2.25 -13.68
CA GLN A 42 -0.98 -1.63 -12.66
C GLN A 42 -1.74 -1.48 -11.36
N PHE A 43 -1.06 -1.74 -10.24
CA PHE A 43 -1.60 -1.52 -8.90
C PHE A 43 -0.61 -0.71 -8.08
N MET A 44 -1.13 0.18 -7.25
CA MET A 44 -0.36 1.01 -6.34
C MET A 44 -0.96 0.95 -4.95
N ASN A 45 -0.10 0.96 -3.94
CA ASN A 45 -0.51 1.10 -2.56
C ASN A 45 0.42 2.08 -1.84
N VAL A 46 -0.15 3.16 -1.30
CA VAL A 46 0.59 4.19 -0.57
C VAL A 46 0.26 4.06 0.91
N TYR A 47 1.29 3.90 1.74
CA TYR A 47 1.17 4.04 3.18
C TYR A 47 1.69 5.40 3.59
N ALA A 48 0.85 6.22 4.23
CA ALA A 48 1.24 7.53 4.75
C ALA A 48 1.04 7.56 6.26
N PHE A 49 2.03 8.07 6.98
CA PHE A 49 1.98 8.28 8.43
C PHE A 49 1.72 9.75 8.73
N ASP A 50 0.76 10.03 9.60
CA ASP A 50 0.55 11.35 10.18
C ASP A 50 1.20 11.40 11.57
N PRO A 51 2.33 12.11 11.76
CA PRO A 51 3.00 12.19 13.05
C PRO A 51 2.17 12.87 14.14
N ALA A 52 1.25 13.78 13.78
CA ALA A 52 0.45 14.52 14.74
C ALA A 52 -0.59 13.61 15.41
N THR A 53 -1.24 12.75 14.62
CA THR A 53 -2.29 11.84 15.12
C THR A 53 -1.79 10.42 15.35
N LYS A 54 -0.57 10.10 14.90
CA LYS A 54 0.02 8.75 14.88
C LYS A 54 -0.81 7.74 14.09
N ASN A 55 -1.63 8.22 13.15
CA ASN A 55 -2.43 7.38 12.28
C ASN A 55 -1.64 6.98 11.03
N TRP A 56 -1.99 5.84 10.48
CA TRP A 56 -1.57 5.45 9.13
C TRP A 56 -2.77 5.45 8.20
N THR A 57 -2.55 5.85 6.95
CA THR A 57 -3.51 5.68 5.86
C THR A 57 -2.91 4.77 4.80
N SER A 58 -3.68 3.80 4.30
CA SER A 58 -3.35 2.99 3.13
C SER A 58 -4.30 3.34 2.00
N VAL A 59 -3.79 3.89 0.90
CA VAL A 59 -4.58 4.19 -0.30
C VAL A 59 -4.15 3.25 -1.40
N MET A 60 -5.11 2.51 -1.96
CA MET A 60 -4.90 1.57 -3.04
C MET A 60 -5.57 2.07 -4.31
N ARG A 61 -4.82 2.07 -5.42
CA ARG A 61 -5.35 2.44 -6.73
C ARG A 61 -4.99 1.39 -7.75
N GLN A 62 -5.87 1.21 -8.73
CA GLN A 62 -5.68 0.25 -9.80
C GLN A 62 -5.90 0.87 -11.17
N LYS A 63 -5.26 0.28 -12.17
CA LYS A 63 -5.41 0.63 -13.58
C LYS A 63 -5.40 -0.65 -14.42
N SER A 64 -6.58 -1.08 -14.86
CA SER A 64 -6.76 -2.24 -15.76
C SER A 64 -6.81 -1.80 -17.23
N LYS A 65 -7.97 -1.28 -17.69
CA LYS A 65 -8.19 -0.81 -19.08
C LYS A 65 -8.80 0.60 -19.13
N GLY A 66 -8.25 1.52 -18.35
CA GLY A 66 -8.80 2.87 -18.22
C GLY A 66 -7.92 3.80 -17.38
N PRO A 67 -8.46 4.94 -16.91
CA PRO A 67 -7.76 5.80 -15.97
C PRO A 67 -7.58 5.09 -14.61
N TRP A 68 -6.70 5.64 -13.78
CA TRP A 68 -6.54 5.18 -12.40
C TRP A 68 -7.83 5.37 -11.59
N SER A 69 -8.32 4.32 -10.97
CA SER A 69 -9.45 4.36 -10.04
C SER A 69 -9.02 4.03 -8.60
N LEU A 70 -9.82 4.44 -7.62
CA LEU A 70 -9.67 4.00 -6.24
C LEU A 70 -10.05 2.51 -6.17
N PHE A 71 -9.21 1.72 -5.51
CA PHE A 71 -9.50 0.32 -5.19
C PHE A 71 -10.05 0.22 -3.77
N ALA A 72 -9.29 0.74 -2.79
CA ALA A 72 -9.67 0.78 -1.39
C ALA A 72 -8.89 1.87 -0.64
N GLU A 73 -9.40 2.27 0.51
CA GLU A 73 -8.75 3.20 1.44
C GLU A 73 -8.98 2.72 2.87
N ASP A 74 -7.89 2.52 3.61
CA ASP A 74 -7.93 2.13 5.02
C ASP A 74 -7.28 3.21 5.89
N LYS A 75 -7.83 3.37 7.09
CA LYS A 75 -7.23 4.20 8.15
C LYS A 75 -6.95 3.33 9.37
N PHE A 76 -5.68 3.28 9.77
CA PHE A 76 -5.22 2.59 10.96
C PHE A 76 -4.96 3.60 12.05
N THR A 77 -5.73 3.50 13.13
CA THR A 77 -5.54 4.32 14.33
C THR A 77 -4.80 3.52 15.39
N PRO A 78 -3.94 4.15 16.21
CA PRO A 78 -3.41 3.50 17.38
C PRO A 78 -4.53 2.91 18.23
N LEU A 79 -4.38 1.67 18.66
CA LEU A 79 -5.18 1.18 19.76
C LEU A 79 -4.76 1.97 21.00
N ALA A 80 -5.73 2.52 21.75
CA ALA A 80 -5.44 2.88 23.13
C ALA A 80 -4.83 1.63 23.78
N SER A 81 -3.66 1.78 24.42
CA SER A 81 -2.95 0.68 25.07
C SER A 81 -3.96 -0.23 25.74
N LYS A 82 -4.03 -1.50 25.32
CA LYS A 82 -4.82 -2.48 26.07
C LYS A 82 -4.29 -2.48 27.52
N PRO A 83 -5.16 -2.52 28.52
CA PRO A 83 -4.74 -2.64 29.91
C PRO A 83 -3.88 -3.89 30.13
#